data_AF-A0A8J3A4G5-F1
#
_entry.id   AF-A0A8J3A4G5-F1
#
_cell.length_a   1.000
_cell.length_b   1.000
_cell.length_c   1.000
_cell.angle_alpha   90.00
_cell.angle_beta   90.00
_cell.angle_gamma   90.00
#
_symmetry.space_group_name_H-M   'P 1'
#
loop_
_entity.id
_entity.type
_entity.pdbx_description
1 polymer ?
#
loop_
_entity_poly.entity_id
_entity_poly.type
_entity_poly.pdbx_seq_one_letter_code
_entity_poly.pdbx_strand_id
1 'polypeptide(L)'
;MTITRNRKDSVTFRVGMMAFLAGLGVSACGNADDAAETAPVEDSTQAVPSGTPAVAPTKAEKTADLDVAGGGAPVESHAVAQAGSQFAVINGPEIFVAAEAQFPDSPSAVQRPNSEFTIGYSGTPTLPDGKWRVHDPERPRPEVVEPQGGVFVPPPSDAVVLFDGTSFDGFRTANDGAPDWVVENGSLRVPSDIPHTVSADIISNREFGDAQYHIEWRSPQEPVSGSQGRGNSGIFLMGRYEVQVLDSYQNETYADGQASAIYGWKPPLNNATLPPGEWQSYDIVFEAPRFDEAGELLSPAFVTVFHNGILTQYRQNFLGSSGYQNILPYEAHPPQGPLRLQDHGNPVEYRNIWVRELDLDSND
;
A
#
# COMPACT_ATOMS: atom_id res chain seq x y z
N MET A 1 -28.15 47.07 23.44
CA MET A 1 -28.34 48.16 22.46
C MET A 1 -27.22 48.03 21.44
N THR A 2 -27.55 47.79 20.16
CA THR A 2 -26.58 47.42 19.12
C THR A 2 -26.11 48.64 18.33
N ILE A 3 -24.80 48.80 18.13
CA ILE A 3 -24.23 49.38 16.90
C ILE A 3 -22.97 48.60 16.54
N THR A 4 -22.91 48.13 15.28
CA THR A 4 -21.77 47.43 14.67
C THR A 4 -21.13 48.35 13.63
N ARG A 5 -19.81 48.25 13.38
CA ARG A 5 -19.29 48.55 12.03
C ARG A 5 -17.93 47.91 11.72
N ASN A 6 -17.86 47.29 10.54
CA ASN A 6 -16.64 46.71 9.95
C ASN A 6 -15.71 47.80 9.38
N ARG A 7 -14.44 47.43 9.20
CA ARG A 7 -13.76 47.65 7.92
C ARG A 7 -13.18 46.31 7.41
N LYS A 8 -13.12 46.20 6.08
CA LYS A 8 -12.29 45.22 5.38
C LYS A 8 -11.04 45.95 4.92
N ASP A 9 -9.87 45.34 5.06
CA ASP A 9 -8.69 45.73 4.30
C ASP A 9 -8.36 44.60 3.32
N SER A 10 -8.14 44.97 2.05
CA SER A 10 -7.85 44.04 0.95
C SER A 10 -6.46 44.34 0.40
N VAL A 11 -5.52 43.40 0.59
CA VAL A 11 -4.15 43.54 0.10
C VAL A 11 -4.10 43.20 -1.39
N THR A 12 -3.73 44.19 -2.21
CA THR A 12 -3.54 44.01 -3.66
C THR A 12 -2.07 43.72 -3.96
N PHE A 13 -1.75 42.48 -4.30
CA PHE A 13 -0.41 42.14 -4.82
C PHE A 13 -0.24 42.67 -6.25
N ARG A 14 0.90 43.32 -6.51
CA ARG A 14 1.36 43.65 -7.87
C ARG A 14 2.51 42.71 -8.25
N VAL A 15 2.30 41.88 -9.26
CA VAL A 15 3.38 41.05 -9.83
C VAL A 15 4.27 41.94 -10.69
N GLY A 16 5.54 42.07 -10.30
CA GLY A 16 6.57 42.73 -11.10
C GLY A 16 7.13 41.77 -12.15
N MET A 17 6.82 42.00 -13.42
CA MET A 17 7.30 41.18 -14.53
C MET A 17 8.70 41.65 -14.96
N MET A 18 9.74 40.87 -14.64
CA MET A 18 11.13 41.14 -15.04
C MET A 18 11.60 40.07 -16.02
N ALA A 19 12.07 40.48 -17.20
CA ALA A 19 12.50 39.58 -18.25
C ALA A 19 13.97 39.14 -18.05
N PHE A 20 14.23 37.84 -18.18
CA PHE A 20 15.59 37.32 -18.33
C PHE A 20 16.08 37.50 -19.77
N LEU A 21 17.33 37.93 -19.93
CA LEU A 21 18.06 37.97 -21.20
C LEU A 21 19.38 37.21 -21.00
N ALA A 22 19.70 36.33 -21.95
CA ALA A 22 20.85 35.44 -21.84
C ALA A 22 22.19 36.13 -22.16
N GLY A 23 23.27 35.68 -21.51
CA GLY A 23 24.64 36.11 -21.81
C GLY A 23 25.65 35.04 -21.40
N LEU A 24 26.36 34.48 -22.39
CA LEU A 24 27.49 33.57 -22.18
C LEU A 24 28.78 34.37 -21.99
N GLY A 25 29.66 33.94 -21.08
CA GLY A 25 30.99 34.53 -20.90
C GLY A 25 31.85 33.75 -19.91
N VAL A 26 33.00 33.25 -20.37
CA VAL A 26 33.98 32.48 -19.59
C VAL A 26 35.35 33.16 -19.68
N SER A 27 36.00 33.41 -18.54
CA SER A 27 37.46 33.24 -18.34
C SER A 27 37.86 33.51 -16.88
N ALA A 28 39.11 33.24 -16.49
CA ALA A 28 39.56 33.14 -15.09
C ALA A 28 40.85 33.93 -14.75
N CYS A 29 40.97 34.32 -13.48
CA CYS A 29 42.16 34.67 -12.67
C CYS A 29 41.67 34.93 -11.22
N GLY A 30 42.44 34.82 -10.12
CA GLY A 30 43.84 34.38 -9.97
C GLY A 30 44.54 34.95 -8.72
N ASN A 31 44.65 34.15 -7.65
CA ASN A 31 45.53 34.23 -6.45
C ASN A 31 45.56 35.46 -5.50
N ALA A 32 45.34 35.18 -4.21
CA ALA A 32 46.10 35.57 -3.00
C ALA A 32 45.58 34.64 -1.86
N ASP A 33 46.37 33.94 -1.02
CA ASP A 33 47.42 34.37 -0.07
C ASP A 33 46.85 35.31 1.02
N ASP A 34 46.98 35.10 2.34
CA ASP A 34 47.70 34.11 3.18
C ASP A 34 46.76 33.79 4.40
N ALA A 35 46.99 32.97 5.45
CA ALA A 35 48.18 32.33 6.04
C ALA A 35 47.78 31.05 6.85
N ALA A 36 48.66 30.54 7.73
CA ALA A 36 48.45 29.33 8.55
C ALA A 36 48.89 29.49 10.02
N GLU A 37 48.35 28.64 10.93
CA GLU A 37 48.97 28.31 12.22
C GLU A 37 48.59 26.86 12.66
N THR A 38 49.25 26.31 13.70
CA THR A 38 49.49 24.85 13.82
C THR A 38 49.20 24.22 15.18
N ALA A 39 48.67 22.97 15.16
CA ALA A 39 49.01 21.82 16.05
C ALA A 39 48.78 21.97 17.59
N PRO A 40 48.73 20.87 18.40
CA PRO A 40 49.15 19.49 18.14
C PRO A 40 48.12 18.40 18.51
N VAL A 41 48.60 17.18 18.78
CA VAL A 41 47.86 15.90 18.92
C VAL A 41 48.17 15.21 20.26
N GLU A 42 47.16 14.59 20.87
CA GLU A 42 47.25 13.42 21.76
C GLU A 42 46.16 12.45 21.27
N ASP A 43 46.43 11.33 20.61
CA ASP A 43 47.00 10.06 21.11
C ASP A 43 46.32 9.48 22.37
N SER A 44 45.63 8.35 22.19
CA SER A 44 45.32 7.41 23.26
C SER A 44 45.24 5.99 22.70
N THR A 45 46.31 5.21 22.91
CA THR A 45 46.36 3.79 22.54
C THR A 45 45.67 2.90 23.58
N GLN A 46 44.89 1.91 23.13
CA GLN A 46 44.80 0.62 23.83
C GLN A 46 44.44 -0.53 22.87
N ALA A 47 44.85 -1.75 23.23
CA ALA A 47 44.97 -2.87 22.29
C ALA A 47 43.92 -3.97 22.50
N VAL A 48 43.55 -4.66 21.42
CA VAL A 48 42.66 -5.82 21.42
C VAL A 48 43.46 -7.13 21.54
N PRO A 49 43.16 -8.01 22.51
CA PRO A 49 43.69 -9.37 22.54
C PRO A 49 42.79 -10.33 21.75
N SER A 50 43.38 -11.06 20.81
CA SER A 50 42.73 -12.17 20.08
C SER A 50 42.54 -13.41 20.97
N GLY A 51 41.42 -14.13 20.85
CA GLY A 51 41.19 -15.35 21.62
C GLY A 51 40.14 -16.30 21.03
N THR A 52 40.57 -17.21 20.15
CA THR A 52 39.78 -18.38 19.71
C THR A 52 40.39 -19.66 20.27
N PRO A 53 39.57 -20.63 20.70
CA PRO A 53 39.92 -22.03 20.47
C PRO A 53 38.77 -22.79 19.78
N ALA A 54 39.12 -23.64 18.82
CA ALA A 54 38.16 -24.53 18.15
C ALA A 54 37.99 -25.85 18.93
N VAL A 55 36.84 -26.50 18.76
CA VAL A 55 36.60 -27.90 19.15
C VAL A 55 36.02 -28.65 17.95
N ALA A 56 36.51 -29.87 17.71
CA ALA A 56 36.21 -30.66 16.52
C ALA A 56 34.89 -31.46 16.62
N PRO A 57 34.25 -31.81 15.49
CA PRO A 57 32.99 -32.57 15.48
C PRO A 57 33.20 -34.05 15.84
N THR A 58 32.23 -34.63 16.56
CA THR A 58 32.21 -36.07 16.87
C THR A 58 31.31 -36.83 15.90
N LYS A 59 31.85 -37.91 15.33
CA LYS A 59 31.19 -38.79 14.36
C LYS A 59 30.29 -39.80 15.07
N ALA A 60 29.10 -40.07 14.53
CA ALA A 60 28.28 -41.23 14.88
C ALA A 60 27.58 -41.79 13.64
N GLU A 61 28.08 -42.92 13.13
CA GLU A 61 27.41 -43.70 12.08
C GLU A 61 26.38 -44.65 12.71
N LYS A 62 25.26 -44.88 12.03
CA LYS A 62 24.57 -46.17 12.13
C LYS A 62 23.89 -46.55 10.83
N THR A 63 24.49 -47.51 10.13
CA THR A 63 23.95 -48.19 8.95
C THR A 63 22.90 -49.24 9.34
N ALA A 64 21.87 -49.40 8.51
CA ALA A 64 21.05 -50.60 8.45
C ALA A 64 20.31 -50.66 7.10
N ASP A 65 20.90 -51.33 6.11
CA ASP A 65 20.22 -51.72 4.88
C ASP A 65 19.24 -52.88 5.13
N LEU A 66 18.21 -53.02 4.28
CA LEU A 66 17.73 -54.32 3.81
C LEU A 66 16.76 -54.20 2.60
N ASP A 67 17.14 -54.94 1.56
CA ASP A 67 16.50 -55.32 0.28
C ASP A 67 14.97 -55.15 0.11
N VAL A 68 14.43 -54.66 -1.02
CA VAL A 68 14.56 -55.02 -2.46
C VAL A 68 13.72 -56.24 -2.91
N ALA A 69 12.62 -55.97 -3.63
CA ALA A 69 12.04 -56.72 -4.78
C ALA A 69 10.62 -56.20 -5.11
N GLY A 70 10.13 -56.14 -6.36
CA GLY A 70 10.80 -56.32 -7.66
C GLY A 70 9.82 -56.62 -8.82
N GLY A 71 9.99 -55.96 -9.98
CA GLY A 71 9.23 -56.20 -11.24
C GLY A 71 7.84 -55.55 -11.32
N GLY A 72 7.28 -55.25 -12.50
CA GLY A 72 7.79 -55.36 -13.88
C GLY A 72 6.93 -54.54 -14.87
N ALA A 73 7.44 -54.28 -16.08
CA ALA A 73 6.85 -53.40 -17.10
C ALA A 73 6.23 -54.19 -18.29
N PRO A 74 5.95 -53.63 -19.48
CA PRO A 74 5.48 -52.29 -19.89
C PRO A 74 4.23 -52.33 -20.83
N VAL A 75 3.66 -51.18 -21.22
CA VAL A 75 2.97 -51.00 -22.53
C VAL A 75 3.25 -49.60 -23.08
N GLU A 76 3.30 -49.47 -24.41
CA GLU A 76 3.49 -48.24 -25.21
C GLU A 76 2.18 -47.40 -25.26
N SER A 77 2.09 -46.17 -25.80
CA SER A 77 2.80 -45.61 -26.97
C SER A 77 2.73 -44.08 -27.08
N HIS A 78 3.59 -43.54 -27.96
CA HIS A 78 3.62 -42.27 -28.73
C HIS A 78 2.89 -40.99 -28.22
N ALA A 79 3.42 -39.78 -28.43
CA ALA A 79 4.30 -39.35 -29.52
C ALA A 79 5.40 -38.34 -29.11
N VAL A 80 6.36 -38.12 -30.01
CA VAL A 80 7.50 -37.22 -29.85
C VAL A 80 7.26 -35.91 -30.61
N ALA A 81 7.60 -34.77 -29.99
CA ALA A 81 7.93 -33.52 -30.67
C ALA A 81 9.37 -33.13 -30.29
N GLN A 82 10.22 -32.81 -31.28
CA GLN A 82 11.64 -32.55 -31.04
C GLN A 82 11.91 -31.10 -30.61
N ALA A 83 12.95 -30.92 -29.78
CA ALA A 83 13.45 -29.61 -29.42
C ALA A 83 14.17 -28.92 -30.60
N GLY A 84 13.86 -27.64 -30.82
CA GLY A 84 14.57 -26.76 -31.76
C GLY A 84 15.58 -25.86 -31.05
N SER A 85 16.66 -26.42 -30.52
CA SER A 85 17.69 -25.64 -29.82
C SER A 85 18.64 -24.93 -30.80
N GLN A 86 18.47 -23.62 -31.00
CA GLN A 86 19.48 -22.78 -31.66
C GLN A 86 20.42 -22.16 -30.61
N PHE A 87 21.69 -22.57 -30.63
CA PHE A 87 22.74 -21.90 -29.86
C PHE A 87 23.23 -20.66 -30.63
N ALA A 88 22.96 -19.47 -30.11
CA ALA A 88 23.61 -18.25 -30.57
C ALA A 88 24.90 -18.01 -29.78
N VAL A 89 26.05 -17.99 -30.47
CA VAL A 89 27.34 -17.62 -29.86
C VAL A 89 27.45 -16.10 -29.86
N ILE A 90 27.37 -15.49 -28.67
CA ILE A 90 27.48 -14.03 -28.51
C ILE A 90 28.95 -13.66 -28.29
N ASN A 91 29.49 -12.78 -29.16
CA ASN A 91 30.79 -12.14 -29.01
C ASN A 91 30.61 -10.62 -29.23
N GLY A 92 30.99 -9.82 -28.24
CA GLY A 92 30.98 -8.35 -28.32
C GLY A 92 29.79 -7.70 -27.61
N PRO A 93 29.95 -6.48 -27.06
CA PRO A 93 28.90 -5.79 -26.31
C PRO A 93 28.08 -4.84 -27.19
N GLU A 94 26.84 -5.23 -27.51
CA GLU A 94 25.81 -4.28 -27.95
C GLU A 94 24.76 -4.11 -26.86
N ILE A 95 24.45 -2.87 -26.50
CA ILE A 95 23.42 -2.54 -25.52
C ILE A 95 22.08 -2.59 -26.23
N PHE A 96 21.41 -3.74 -26.12
CA PHE A 96 20.03 -3.89 -26.56
C PHE A 96 19.12 -3.07 -25.65
N VAL A 97 18.73 -1.88 -26.13
CA VAL A 97 17.50 -1.24 -25.67
C VAL A 97 16.37 -2.20 -26.02
N ALA A 98 15.77 -2.83 -25.01
CA ALA A 98 14.60 -3.67 -25.21
C ALA A 98 13.49 -2.80 -25.81
N ALA A 99 13.07 -3.11 -27.03
CA ALA A 99 11.90 -2.47 -27.61
C ALA A 99 10.69 -2.76 -26.72
N GLU A 100 9.85 -1.75 -26.52
CA GLU A 100 8.60 -1.91 -25.78
C GLU A 100 7.80 -3.06 -26.40
N ALA A 101 7.50 -4.08 -25.59
CA ALA A 101 6.55 -5.10 -25.99
C ALA A 101 5.20 -4.39 -26.12
N GLN A 102 4.75 -4.17 -27.34
CA GLN A 102 3.37 -3.76 -27.59
C GLN A 102 2.47 -4.91 -27.13
N PHE A 103 2.01 -4.82 -25.89
CA PHE A 103 0.97 -5.70 -25.38
C PHE A 103 -0.23 -5.61 -26.33
N PRO A 104 -0.84 -6.75 -26.73
CA PRO A 104 -2.08 -6.69 -27.48
C PRO A 104 -3.13 -5.93 -26.66
N ASP A 105 -3.97 -5.13 -27.32
CA ASP A 105 -5.09 -4.46 -26.67
C ASP A 105 -5.84 -5.48 -25.81
N SER A 106 -5.93 -5.22 -24.50
CA SER A 106 -6.55 -6.16 -23.56
C SER A 106 -7.98 -6.46 -24.06
N PRO A 107 -8.34 -7.75 -24.25
CA PRO A 107 -9.63 -8.10 -24.84
C PRO A 107 -10.72 -7.47 -23.98
N SER A 108 -11.52 -6.58 -24.58
CA SER A 108 -12.33 -5.61 -23.84
C SER A 108 -13.14 -6.30 -22.75
N ALA A 109 -12.72 -6.11 -21.49
CA ALA A 109 -13.32 -6.75 -20.33
C ALA A 109 -14.84 -6.57 -20.41
N VAL A 110 -15.59 -7.68 -20.28
CA VAL A 110 -17.01 -7.71 -20.66
C VAL A 110 -17.82 -6.85 -19.68
N GLN A 111 -17.93 -5.56 -20.01
CA GLN A 111 -18.67 -4.56 -19.26
C GLN A 111 -20.16 -4.93 -19.25
N ARG A 112 -20.56 -5.68 -18.22
CA ARG A 112 -21.97 -5.78 -17.85
C ARG A 112 -22.45 -4.37 -17.51
N PRO A 113 -23.59 -3.91 -18.05
CA PRO A 113 -24.02 -2.54 -17.86
C PRO A 113 -24.28 -2.27 -16.37
N ASN A 114 -23.79 -1.12 -15.87
CA ASN A 114 -23.83 -0.75 -14.44
C ASN A 114 -25.25 -0.79 -13.82
N SER A 115 -26.30 -0.79 -14.65
CA SER A 115 -27.69 -1.04 -14.28
C SER A 115 -27.97 -2.38 -13.59
N GLU A 116 -27.06 -3.37 -13.66
CA GLU A 116 -27.21 -4.66 -12.95
C GLU A 116 -26.74 -4.62 -11.48
N PHE A 117 -26.03 -3.58 -11.04
CA PHE A 117 -25.36 -3.54 -9.73
C PHE A 117 -25.88 -2.43 -8.81
N THR A 118 -25.77 -2.64 -7.50
CA THR A 118 -26.10 -1.60 -6.51
C THR A 118 -24.99 -0.56 -6.44
N ILE A 119 -25.28 0.65 -6.92
CA ILE A 119 -24.35 1.79 -6.96
C ILE A 119 -24.49 2.76 -5.76
N GLY A 120 -25.28 2.39 -4.73
CA GLY A 120 -25.50 3.16 -3.51
C GLY A 120 -26.85 2.88 -2.85
N TYR A 121 -27.12 3.54 -1.72
CA TYR A 121 -28.31 3.34 -0.89
C TYR A 121 -28.94 4.68 -0.48
N SER A 122 -30.28 4.78 -0.56
CA SER A 122 -31.04 5.98 -0.19
C SER A 122 -31.67 5.91 1.21
N GLY A 123 -31.62 4.75 1.87
CA GLY A 123 -32.19 4.52 3.21
C GLY A 123 -31.18 4.64 4.37
N THR A 124 -29.92 4.96 4.08
CA THR A 124 -28.81 5.05 5.03
C THR A 124 -28.81 6.35 5.86
N PRO A 125 -28.05 6.42 6.97
CA PRO A 125 -27.90 7.63 7.76
C PRO A 125 -27.36 8.82 6.94
N THR A 126 -27.86 10.02 7.23
CA THR A 126 -27.29 11.26 6.71
C THR A 126 -25.94 11.54 7.39
N LEU A 127 -24.93 11.91 6.61
CA LEU A 127 -23.59 12.24 7.10
C LEU A 127 -23.56 13.54 7.92
N PRO A 128 -22.54 13.76 8.77
CA PRO A 128 -22.46 14.95 9.62
C PRO A 128 -22.36 16.30 8.87
N ASP A 129 -22.01 16.29 7.59
CA ASP A 129 -22.06 17.50 6.74
C ASP A 129 -23.48 17.84 6.23
N GLY A 130 -24.46 16.98 6.51
CA GLY A 130 -25.88 17.16 6.18
C GLY A 130 -26.20 17.09 4.68
N LYS A 131 -25.21 16.86 3.81
CA LYS A 131 -25.36 16.97 2.35
C LYS A 131 -25.68 15.65 1.67
N TRP A 132 -25.09 14.56 2.16
CA TRP A 132 -25.21 13.22 1.57
C TRP A 132 -25.53 12.18 2.65
N ARG A 133 -25.97 10.99 2.23
CA ARG A 133 -26.00 9.79 3.07
C ARG A 133 -24.69 9.01 2.99
N VAL A 134 -24.51 8.06 3.92
CA VAL A 134 -23.50 7.00 3.78
C VAL A 134 -23.84 6.21 2.51
N HIS A 135 -22.88 6.07 1.58
CA HIS A 135 -23.05 5.34 0.32
C HIS A 135 -24.17 5.89 -0.59
N ASP A 136 -24.41 7.20 -0.55
CA ASP A 136 -25.48 7.86 -1.31
C ASP A 136 -25.28 7.72 -2.84
N PRO A 137 -26.26 7.20 -3.61
CA PRO A 137 -26.11 6.93 -5.03
C PRO A 137 -26.12 8.20 -5.91
N GLU A 138 -26.60 9.33 -5.38
CA GLU A 138 -26.61 10.63 -6.07
C GLU A 138 -25.35 11.45 -5.80
N ARG A 139 -24.48 10.98 -4.89
CA ARG A 139 -23.19 11.63 -4.55
C ARG A 139 -22.25 11.58 -5.76
N PRO A 140 -21.78 12.73 -6.29
CA PRO A 140 -20.87 12.76 -7.44
C PRO A 140 -19.62 11.91 -7.21
N ARG A 141 -19.32 11.06 -8.20
CA ARG A 141 -18.08 10.27 -8.24
C ARG A 141 -16.89 11.21 -8.54
N PRO A 142 -15.74 11.02 -7.87
CA PRO A 142 -14.52 11.76 -8.18
C PRO A 142 -14.09 11.60 -9.64
N GLU A 143 -13.50 12.66 -10.21
CA GLU A 143 -13.00 12.63 -11.59
C GLU A 143 -11.81 11.66 -11.71
N VAL A 144 -11.69 11.00 -12.87
CA VAL A 144 -10.57 10.10 -13.16
C VAL A 144 -9.31 10.92 -13.46
N VAL A 145 -8.19 10.54 -12.86
CA VAL A 145 -6.87 11.10 -13.18
C VAL A 145 -5.94 9.92 -13.45
N GLU A 146 -5.41 9.83 -14.66
CA GLU A 146 -4.56 8.71 -15.09
C GLU A 146 -3.16 8.80 -14.46
N PRO A 147 -2.75 7.84 -13.60
CA PRO A 147 -1.38 7.75 -13.12
C PRO A 147 -0.45 7.18 -14.20
N GLN A 148 0.87 7.26 -13.97
CA GLN A 148 1.89 6.68 -14.86
C GLN A 148 2.12 5.17 -14.63
N GLY A 149 1.50 4.59 -13.59
CA GLY A 149 1.76 3.23 -13.11
C GLY A 149 1.83 3.17 -11.58
N GLY A 150 1.88 1.96 -11.01
CA GLY A 150 2.06 1.77 -9.57
C GLY A 150 3.44 2.23 -9.12
N VAL A 151 3.52 2.96 -8.01
CA VAL A 151 4.79 3.47 -7.48
C VAL A 151 5.35 2.47 -6.48
N PHE A 152 6.34 1.69 -6.89
CA PHE A 152 7.12 0.84 -5.98
C PHE A 152 8.01 1.71 -5.09
N VAL A 153 7.88 1.59 -3.77
CA VAL A 153 8.80 2.19 -2.80
C VAL A 153 9.41 1.09 -1.92
N PRO A 154 10.74 0.89 -1.92
CA PRO A 154 11.36 -0.09 -1.04
C PRO A 154 11.29 0.36 0.43
N PRO A 155 11.26 -0.56 1.40
CA PRO A 155 11.25 -0.21 2.82
C PRO A 155 12.49 0.62 3.20
N PRO A 156 12.32 1.77 3.88
CA PRO A 156 13.45 2.48 4.48
C PRO A 156 14.05 1.68 5.65
N SER A 157 15.27 2.03 6.06
CA SER A 157 16.06 1.26 7.04
C SER A 157 15.47 1.18 8.46
N ASP A 158 14.44 1.97 8.74
CA ASP A 158 13.70 2.06 9.99
C ASP A 158 12.27 1.50 9.91
N ALA A 159 11.83 1.03 8.72
CA ALA A 159 10.52 0.42 8.56
C ALA A 159 10.47 -1.04 9.00
N VAL A 160 9.33 -1.39 9.59
CA VAL A 160 8.89 -2.76 9.83
C VAL A 160 8.38 -3.34 8.52
N VAL A 161 9.10 -4.28 7.93
CA VAL A 161 8.57 -5.09 6.82
C VAL A 161 7.56 -6.09 7.40
N LEU A 162 6.31 -5.99 6.97
CA LEU A 162 5.25 -6.95 7.32
C LEU A 162 5.13 -8.08 6.29
N PHE A 163 5.48 -7.80 5.03
CA PHE A 163 5.55 -8.83 3.99
C PHE A 163 6.57 -8.46 2.90
N ASP A 164 7.54 -9.37 2.69
CA ASP A 164 8.66 -9.23 1.75
C ASP A 164 8.50 -10.07 0.45
N GLY A 165 7.42 -10.84 0.34
CA GLY A 165 7.20 -11.81 -0.74
C GLY A 165 7.29 -13.28 -0.33
N THR A 166 7.74 -13.62 0.89
CA THR A 166 8.17 -14.99 1.22
C THR A 166 7.26 -15.79 2.16
N SER A 167 6.65 -15.17 3.18
CA SER A 167 5.93 -15.91 4.24
C SER A 167 4.78 -15.12 4.87
N PHE A 168 4.05 -15.76 5.80
CA PHE A 168 3.04 -15.12 6.64
C PHE A 168 3.57 -14.57 7.97
N ASP A 169 4.88 -14.55 8.23
CA ASP A 169 5.43 -14.31 9.59
C ASP A 169 5.08 -12.92 10.19
N GLY A 170 4.73 -11.95 9.35
CA GLY A 170 4.20 -10.65 9.77
C GLY A 170 2.70 -10.62 10.15
N PHE A 171 1.96 -11.71 9.91
CA PHE A 171 0.49 -11.78 9.98
C PHE A 171 -0.04 -13.02 10.74
N ARG A 172 -1.33 -12.94 11.11
CA ARG A 172 -2.17 -13.98 11.75
C ARG A 172 -3.64 -13.71 11.39
N THR A 173 -4.55 -14.64 11.71
CA THR A 173 -5.99 -14.35 11.70
C THR A 173 -6.41 -13.61 12.98
N ALA A 174 -7.62 -13.04 12.99
CA ALA A 174 -8.18 -12.35 14.16
C ALA A 174 -8.33 -13.22 15.44
N ASN A 175 -8.15 -14.54 15.32
CA ASN A 175 -8.22 -15.51 16.44
C ASN A 175 -6.85 -16.15 16.75
N ASP A 176 -5.74 -15.46 16.46
CA ASP A 176 -4.35 -15.93 16.65
C ASP A 176 -3.99 -17.23 15.90
N GLY A 177 -4.74 -17.55 14.83
CA GLY A 177 -4.45 -18.67 13.93
C GLY A 177 -3.51 -18.29 12.78
N ALA A 178 -2.95 -19.30 12.12
CA ALA A 178 -2.28 -19.11 10.83
C ALA A 178 -3.31 -18.68 9.76
N PRO A 179 -2.96 -17.79 8.81
CA PRO A 179 -3.83 -17.44 7.69
C PRO A 179 -4.15 -18.62 6.76
N ASP A 180 -5.42 -18.71 6.31
CA ASP A 180 -5.87 -19.56 5.19
C ASP A 180 -5.64 -18.89 3.80
N TRP A 181 -4.91 -17.77 3.76
CA TRP A 181 -4.56 -17.06 2.54
C TRP A 181 -3.44 -17.78 1.77
N VAL A 182 -3.20 -17.36 0.52
CA VAL A 182 -2.15 -17.95 -0.34
C VAL A 182 -0.92 -17.02 -0.41
N VAL A 183 0.28 -17.57 -0.22
CA VAL A 183 1.54 -16.94 -0.67
C VAL A 183 1.90 -17.56 -2.02
N GLU A 184 1.93 -16.78 -3.09
CA GLU A 184 2.42 -17.24 -4.39
C GLU A 184 3.04 -16.09 -5.19
N ASN A 185 4.04 -16.37 -6.04
CA ASN A 185 4.65 -15.39 -6.96
C ASN A 185 5.16 -14.07 -6.33
N GLY A 186 5.38 -14.03 -5.01
CA GLY A 186 5.78 -12.82 -4.28
C GLY A 186 4.62 -11.96 -3.76
N SER A 187 3.38 -12.46 -3.76
CA SER A 187 2.19 -11.80 -3.22
C SER A 187 1.48 -12.62 -2.13
N LEU A 188 0.78 -11.93 -1.23
CA LEU A 188 -0.30 -12.48 -0.40
C LEU A 188 -1.60 -12.34 -1.19
N ARG A 189 -2.34 -13.43 -1.40
CA ARG A 189 -3.62 -13.40 -2.12
C ARG A 189 -4.78 -13.86 -1.25
N VAL A 190 -5.88 -13.11 -1.32
CA VAL A 190 -7.18 -13.52 -0.77
C VAL A 190 -7.59 -14.85 -1.43
N PRO A 191 -7.93 -15.89 -0.65
CA PRO A 191 -8.39 -17.18 -1.17
C PRO A 191 -9.77 -17.04 -1.85
N SER A 192 -10.17 -18.04 -2.65
CA SER A 192 -11.39 -17.96 -3.50
C SER A 192 -12.42 -19.07 -3.21
N ASP A 193 -12.11 -19.92 -2.24
CA ASP A 193 -12.70 -21.23 -2.03
C ASP A 193 -12.96 -21.54 -0.52
N ILE A 194 -12.84 -20.52 0.34
CA ILE A 194 -13.14 -20.59 1.79
C ILE A 194 -14.39 -19.76 2.15
N PRO A 195 -14.94 -19.91 3.37
CA PRO A 195 -16.02 -19.05 3.86
C PRO A 195 -15.57 -17.61 4.17
N HIS A 196 -15.71 -16.72 3.19
CA HIS A 196 -15.40 -15.29 3.30
C HIS A 196 -16.20 -14.64 4.44
N THR A 197 -15.49 -14.28 5.51
CA THR A 197 -16.02 -13.83 6.80
C THR A 197 -14.99 -12.95 7.49
N VAL A 198 -15.40 -12.12 8.47
CA VAL A 198 -14.45 -11.29 9.25
C VAL A 198 -13.37 -12.11 9.98
N SER A 199 -13.60 -13.41 10.20
CA SER A 199 -12.60 -14.36 10.72
C SER A 199 -11.53 -14.79 9.69
N ALA A 200 -11.75 -14.54 8.40
CA ALA A 200 -10.80 -14.77 7.31
C ALA A 200 -9.96 -13.51 6.97
N ASP A 201 -10.27 -12.35 7.56
CA ASP A 201 -9.37 -11.18 7.56
C ASP A 201 -8.01 -11.56 8.19
N ILE A 202 -6.92 -11.05 7.61
CA ILE A 202 -5.59 -11.16 8.21
C ILE A 202 -5.21 -9.87 8.93
N ILE A 203 -4.62 -10.01 10.11
CA ILE A 203 -4.12 -8.92 10.95
C ILE A 203 -2.63 -9.08 11.18
N SER A 204 -1.92 -7.98 11.31
CA SER A 204 -0.48 -7.98 11.59
C SER A 204 -0.18 -8.46 13.02
N ASN A 205 1.01 -9.04 13.17
CA ASN A 205 1.54 -9.52 14.46
C ASN A 205 2.07 -8.38 15.34
N ARG A 206 2.31 -7.19 14.75
CA ARG A 206 2.62 -5.95 15.47
C ARG A 206 1.44 -4.99 15.43
N GLU A 207 1.35 -4.14 16.45
CA GLU A 207 0.36 -3.07 16.54
C GLU A 207 1.05 -1.71 16.34
N PHE A 208 0.33 -0.75 15.78
CA PHE A 208 0.83 0.55 15.34
C PHE A 208 -0.12 1.67 15.78
N GLY A 209 0.45 2.85 16.06
CA GLY A 209 -0.28 4.10 16.32
C GLY A 209 -0.16 5.00 15.10
N ASP A 210 0.45 6.17 15.28
CA ASP A 210 0.90 7.02 14.17
C ASP A 210 1.94 6.27 13.31
N ALA A 211 1.76 6.29 11.99
CA ALA A 211 2.64 5.58 11.09
C ALA A 211 2.56 6.07 9.63
N GLN A 212 3.65 5.91 8.89
CA GLN A 212 3.61 5.78 7.43
C GLN A 212 3.48 4.29 7.08
N TYR A 213 2.56 3.96 6.18
CA TYR A 213 2.42 2.64 5.56
C TYR A 213 2.72 2.77 4.06
N HIS A 214 3.36 1.75 3.49
CA HIS A 214 3.37 1.50 2.05
C HIS A 214 2.78 0.11 1.81
N ILE A 215 1.82 0.03 0.90
CA ILE A 215 1.09 -1.20 0.59
C ILE A 215 0.84 -1.24 -0.92
N GLU A 216 1.42 -2.21 -1.61
CA GLU A 216 1.05 -2.49 -3.00
C GLU A 216 -0.05 -3.55 -3.06
N TRP A 217 -1.05 -3.33 -3.91
CA TRP A 217 -2.20 -4.22 -4.09
C TRP A 217 -2.58 -4.37 -5.56
N ARG A 218 -3.23 -5.47 -5.92
CA ARG A 218 -3.67 -5.78 -7.28
C ARG A 218 -5.04 -6.44 -7.27
N SER A 219 -5.95 -5.93 -8.10
CA SER A 219 -7.23 -6.59 -8.41
C SER A 219 -7.05 -7.73 -9.43
N PRO A 220 -7.94 -8.74 -9.44
CA PRO A 220 -7.88 -9.83 -10.43
C PRO A 220 -7.90 -9.32 -11.87
N GLN A 221 -7.07 -9.91 -12.74
CA GLN A 221 -6.96 -9.50 -14.15
C GLN A 221 -8.29 -9.61 -14.93
N GLU A 222 -9.13 -10.58 -14.59
CA GLU A 222 -10.43 -10.83 -15.23
C GLU A 222 -11.57 -10.45 -14.28
N PRO A 223 -12.24 -9.30 -14.45
CA PRO A 223 -13.29 -8.87 -13.53
C PRO A 223 -14.60 -9.65 -13.72
N VAL A 224 -15.05 -10.36 -12.67
CA VAL A 224 -16.23 -11.24 -12.72
C VAL A 224 -17.55 -10.57 -12.30
N SER A 225 -17.51 -9.32 -11.82
CA SER A 225 -18.64 -8.60 -11.21
C SER A 225 -18.46 -7.07 -11.34
N GLY A 226 -19.34 -6.28 -10.72
CA GLY A 226 -19.29 -4.81 -10.70
C GLY A 226 -19.65 -4.21 -9.33
N SER A 227 -19.53 -2.88 -9.22
CA SER A 227 -19.62 -2.13 -7.96
C SER A 227 -18.70 -2.77 -6.89
N GLN A 228 -19.18 -2.88 -5.64
CA GLN A 228 -18.49 -3.51 -4.50
C GLN A 228 -18.24 -5.02 -4.64
N GLY A 229 -18.65 -5.65 -5.74
CA GLY A 229 -18.37 -7.07 -6.01
C GLY A 229 -17.08 -7.31 -6.80
N ARG A 230 -16.34 -6.25 -7.16
CA ARG A 230 -15.25 -6.27 -8.15
C ARG A 230 -13.92 -5.83 -7.51
N GLY A 231 -13.05 -6.80 -7.22
CA GLY A 231 -11.72 -6.56 -6.62
C GLY A 231 -11.77 -5.89 -5.24
N ASN A 232 -12.79 -6.18 -4.44
CA ASN A 232 -13.03 -5.54 -3.14
C ASN A 232 -12.17 -6.18 -2.03
N SER A 233 -11.63 -5.34 -1.16
CA SER A 233 -10.93 -5.63 0.08
C SER A 233 -10.80 -4.29 0.84
N GLY A 234 -10.04 -4.22 1.93
CA GLY A 234 -9.90 -2.99 2.70
C GLY A 234 -8.64 -2.99 3.56
N ILE A 235 -7.99 -1.82 3.61
CA ILE A 235 -6.82 -1.55 4.45
C ILE A 235 -7.32 -0.86 5.71
N PHE A 236 -7.42 -1.61 6.82
CA PHE A 236 -7.91 -1.12 8.10
C PHE A 236 -6.74 -0.76 9.01
N LEU A 237 -6.51 0.54 9.15
CA LEU A 237 -5.53 1.11 10.06
C LEU A 237 -6.05 0.93 11.51
N MET A 238 -5.19 0.48 12.43
CA MET A 238 -5.56 0.01 13.78
C MET A 238 -6.71 -1.03 13.83
N GLY A 239 -6.96 -1.75 12.74
CA GLY A 239 -8.08 -2.69 12.59
C GLY A 239 -9.47 -2.04 12.48
N ARG A 240 -9.53 -0.71 12.38
CA ARG A 240 -10.76 0.10 12.57
C ARG A 240 -11.02 1.09 11.44
N TYR A 241 -9.97 1.67 10.87
CA TYR A 241 -10.04 2.85 10.01
C TYR A 241 -9.73 2.48 8.56
N GLU A 242 -10.78 2.26 7.76
CA GLU A 242 -10.70 1.70 6.41
C GLU A 242 -10.34 2.75 5.35
N VAL A 243 -9.17 2.56 4.74
CA VAL A 243 -8.85 3.06 3.40
C VAL A 243 -9.26 1.97 2.41
N GLN A 244 -10.24 2.27 1.58
CA GLN A 244 -10.96 1.27 0.79
C GLN A 244 -10.13 0.74 -0.39
N VAL A 245 -10.15 -0.57 -0.62
CA VAL A 245 -9.48 -1.24 -1.76
C VAL A 245 -10.53 -1.80 -2.71
N LEU A 246 -10.61 -1.27 -3.93
CA LEU A 246 -11.59 -1.72 -4.92
C LEU A 246 -11.06 -1.53 -6.34
N ASP A 247 -11.31 -2.48 -7.24
CA ASP A 247 -11.16 -2.24 -8.67
C ASP A 247 -12.17 -1.18 -9.13
N SER A 248 -11.70 0.06 -9.16
CA SER A 248 -12.48 1.25 -9.55
C SER A 248 -12.15 1.70 -10.97
N TYR A 249 -11.42 0.90 -11.76
CA TYR A 249 -11.11 1.19 -13.15
C TYR A 249 -12.32 0.87 -14.03
N GLN A 250 -12.99 1.91 -14.52
CA GLN A 250 -14.23 1.77 -15.30
C GLN A 250 -15.28 0.89 -14.58
N ASN A 251 -15.45 1.11 -13.27
CA ASN A 251 -16.40 0.43 -12.40
C ASN A 251 -17.22 1.47 -11.62
N GLU A 252 -18.53 1.51 -11.78
CA GLU A 252 -19.37 2.42 -10.99
C GLU A 252 -19.80 1.80 -9.66
N THR A 253 -19.57 2.54 -8.58
CA THR A 253 -20.05 2.23 -7.23
C THR A 253 -20.48 3.51 -6.51
N TYR A 254 -20.76 3.45 -5.20
CA TYR A 254 -21.02 4.66 -4.41
C TYR A 254 -19.71 5.42 -4.13
N ALA A 255 -19.74 6.74 -4.25
CA ALA A 255 -18.52 7.56 -4.29
C ALA A 255 -17.62 7.44 -3.05
N ASP A 256 -18.19 7.13 -1.88
CA ASP A 256 -17.46 6.94 -0.61
C ASP A 256 -17.06 5.47 -0.32
N GLY A 257 -17.14 4.59 -1.32
CA GLY A 257 -16.69 3.19 -1.24
C GLY A 257 -15.90 2.73 -2.47
N GLN A 258 -15.42 3.65 -3.31
CA GLN A 258 -14.41 3.34 -4.33
C GLN A 258 -13.00 3.32 -3.74
N ALA A 259 -12.00 2.91 -4.53
CA ALA A 259 -10.58 2.92 -4.17
C ALA A 259 -10.16 4.22 -3.47
N SER A 260 -9.37 4.10 -2.40
CA SER A 260 -8.83 5.20 -1.60
C SER A 260 -9.88 6.12 -0.94
N ALA A 261 -11.16 5.74 -0.92
CA ALA A 261 -12.15 6.39 -0.07
C ALA A 261 -11.84 6.11 1.42
N ILE A 262 -12.15 7.08 2.29
CA ILE A 262 -12.43 6.77 3.70
C ILE A 262 -13.83 6.19 3.73
N TYR A 263 -13.92 4.88 3.94
CA TYR A 263 -15.12 4.10 3.63
C TYR A 263 -16.37 4.64 4.32
N GLY A 264 -17.42 4.86 3.54
CA GLY A 264 -18.71 5.40 4.00
C GLY A 264 -18.74 6.89 4.34
N TRP A 265 -17.61 7.61 4.25
CA TRP A 265 -17.51 9.01 4.70
C TRP A 265 -16.95 9.97 3.64
N LYS A 266 -15.72 9.77 3.15
CA LYS A 266 -15.07 10.65 2.17
C LYS A 266 -14.65 9.89 0.90
N PRO A 267 -15.26 10.19 -0.26
CA PRO A 267 -14.66 9.90 -1.56
C PRO A 267 -13.23 10.45 -1.61
N PRO A 268 -12.32 9.83 -2.39
CA PRO A 268 -11.04 10.45 -2.69
C PRO A 268 -11.23 11.73 -3.53
N LEU A 269 -10.19 12.56 -3.60
CA LEU A 269 -10.15 13.78 -4.42
C LEU A 269 -10.24 13.48 -5.93
N ASN A 270 -9.85 12.28 -6.35
CA ASN A 270 -9.81 11.78 -7.72
C ASN A 270 -9.86 10.23 -7.71
N ASN A 271 -10.15 9.61 -8.85
CA ASN A 271 -9.96 8.17 -9.07
C ASN A 271 -8.66 7.94 -9.84
N ALA A 272 -7.64 7.40 -9.16
CA ALA A 272 -6.31 7.12 -9.70
C ALA A 272 -6.06 5.61 -9.95
N THR A 273 -7.11 4.82 -10.13
CA THR A 273 -7.00 3.36 -10.26
C THR A 273 -6.52 2.94 -11.65
N LEU A 274 -5.47 2.12 -11.70
CA LEU A 274 -4.96 1.47 -12.93
C LEU A 274 -5.86 0.29 -13.36
N PRO A 275 -5.71 -0.22 -14.61
CA PRO A 275 -6.42 -1.40 -15.10
C PRO A 275 -6.35 -2.65 -14.20
N PRO A 276 -7.30 -3.60 -14.32
CA PRO A 276 -7.29 -4.84 -13.55
C PRO A 276 -6.06 -5.70 -13.90
N GLY A 277 -5.47 -6.35 -12.90
CA GLY A 277 -4.21 -7.11 -13.07
C GLY A 277 -2.93 -6.27 -13.02
N GLU A 278 -3.02 -4.93 -12.99
CA GLU A 278 -1.88 -4.06 -12.68
C GLU A 278 -1.70 -3.87 -11.17
N TRP A 279 -0.46 -3.56 -10.77
CA TRP A 279 -0.11 -3.24 -9.39
C TRP A 279 -0.38 -1.77 -9.09
N GLN A 280 -1.18 -1.55 -8.05
CA GLN A 280 -1.52 -0.26 -7.47
C GLN A 280 -0.62 -0.06 -6.23
N SER A 281 -0.26 1.17 -5.89
CA SER A 281 0.40 1.49 -4.62
C SER A 281 -0.41 2.48 -3.79
N TYR A 282 -0.51 2.22 -2.48
CA TYR A 282 -0.95 3.19 -1.47
C TYR A 282 0.23 3.57 -0.58
N ASP A 283 0.58 4.86 -0.59
CA ASP A 283 1.39 5.50 0.44
C ASP A 283 0.45 6.23 1.40
N ILE A 284 0.43 5.80 2.65
CA ILE A 284 -0.52 6.28 3.66
C ILE A 284 0.26 6.90 4.81
N VAL A 285 -0.08 8.13 5.21
CA VAL A 285 0.33 8.71 6.50
C VAL A 285 -0.89 8.80 7.39
N PHE A 286 -0.82 8.15 8.55
CA PHE A 286 -1.92 8.03 9.49
C PHE A 286 -1.55 8.66 10.84
N GLU A 287 -2.47 9.46 11.37
CA GLU A 287 -2.44 10.03 12.70
C GLU A 287 -3.52 9.32 13.52
N ALA A 288 -3.12 8.59 14.56
CA ALA A 288 -4.02 7.83 15.43
C ALA A 288 -4.89 8.77 16.29
N PRO A 289 -6.12 8.37 16.65
CA PRO A 289 -6.98 9.18 17.50
C PRO A 289 -6.36 9.32 18.90
N ARG A 290 -6.57 10.47 19.53
CA ARG A 290 -6.15 10.72 20.91
C ARG A 290 -7.39 10.79 21.81
N PHE A 291 -7.34 10.10 22.94
CA PHE A 291 -8.38 10.07 23.97
C PHE A 291 -7.80 10.50 25.32
N ASP A 292 -8.64 10.99 26.24
CA ASP A 292 -8.25 11.26 27.63
C ASP A 292 -8.44 10.05 28.56
N GLU A 293 -8.09 10.20 29.84
CA GLU A 293 -8.24 9.16 30.87
C GLU A 293 -9.71 8.75 31.14
N ALA A 294 -10.69 9.56 30.73
CA ALA A 294 -12.12 9.26 30.82
C ALA A 294 -12.65 8.56 29.55
N GLY A 295 -11.86 8.52 28.48
CA GLY A 295 -12.24 7.99 27.16
C GLY A 295 -12.90 9.00 26.23
N GLU A 296 -12.89 10.29 26.57
CA GLU A 296 -13.39 11.36 25.69
C GLU A 296 -12.38 11.64 24.56
N LEU A 297 -12.89 11.96 23.36
CA LEU A 297 -12.07 12.17 22.16
C LEU A 297 -11.39 13.56 22.19
N LEU A 298 -10.07 13.57 22.30
CA LEU A 298 -9.23 14.78 22.23
C LEU A 298 -8.89 15.17 20.78
N SER A 299 -8.59 14.17 19.93
CA SER A 299 -8.32 14.37 18.51
C SER A 299 -8.83 13.17 17.70
N PRO A 300 -9.54 13.37 16.58
CA PRO A 300 -9.93 12.27 15.70
C PRO A 300 -8.69 11.69 14.98
N ALA A 301 -8.84 10.48 14.44
CA ALA A 301 -7.87 9.89 13.54
C ALA A 301 -7.86 10.68 12.21
N PHE A 302 -6.67 10.97 11.67
CA PHE A 302 -6.50 11.61 10.36
C PHE A 302 -5.72 10.71 9.41
N VAL A 303 -5.97 10.84 8.11
CA VAL A 303 -5.19 10.16 7.06
C VAL A 303 -4.90 11.04 5.86
N THR A 304 -3.68 10.92 5.36
CA THR A 304 -3.26 11.36 4.02
C THR A 304 -2.96 10.12 3.21
N VAL A 305 -3.50 10.02 1.98
CA VAL A 305 -3.30 8.89 1.08
C VAL A 305 -2.84 9.40 -0.27
N PHE A 306 -1.82 8.76 -0.82
CA PHE A 306 -1.45 8.81 -2.22
C PHE A 306 -1.75 7.46 -2.87
N HIS A 307 -2.50 7.45 -3.96
CA HIS A 307 -2.77 6.28 -4.80
C HIS A 307 -1.95 6.43 -6.08
N ASN A 308 -1.03 5.51 -6.34
CA ASN A 308 -0.14 5.56 -7.51
C ASN A 308 0.63 6.90 -7.61
N GLY A 309 1.05 7.43 -6.45
CA GLY A 309 1.72 8.73 -6.31
C GLY A 309 0.79 9.96 -6.39
N ILE A 310 -0.50 9.80 -6.70
CA ILE A 310 -1.48 10.89 -6.79
C ILE A 310 -2.16 11.08 -5.44
N LEU A 311 -2.17 12.31 -4.93
CA LEU A 311 -2.84 12.66 -3.68
C LEU A 311 -4.36 12.46 -3.79
N THR A 312 -4.89 11.47 -3.08
CA THR A 312 -6.31 11.09 -3.07
C THR A 312 -7.01 11.46 -1.77
N GLN A 313 -6.31 11.52 -0.64
CA GLN A 313 -6.82 12.06 0.63
C GLN A 313 -5.77 13.00 1.23
N TYR A 314 -6.17 14.20 1.65
CA TYR A 314 -5.27 15.14 2.33
C TYR A 314 -5.76 15.43 3.75
N ARG A 315 -5.05 14.88 4.74
CA ARG A 315 -5.30 14.97 6.19
C ARG A 315 -6.80 14.96 6.55
N GLN A 316 -7.53 14.02 5.98
CA GLN A 316 -8.98 13.87 6.21
C GLN A 316 -9.24 13.07 7.48
N ASN A 317 -10.22 13.47 8.27
CA ASN A 317 -10.57 12.78 9.52
C ASN A 317 -11.50 11.59 9.28
N PHE A 318 -11.41 10.55 10.11
CA PHE A 318 -12.47 9.54 10.26
C PHE A 318 -13.58 10.06 11.20
N LEU A 319 -14.78 9.47 11.12
CA LEU A 319 -15.90 9.75 12.05
C LEU A 319 -15.89 8.84 13.31
N GLY A 320 -15.09 7.79 13.27
CA GLY A 320 -15.07 6.66 14.17
C GLY A 320 -14.59 5.43 13.40
N SER A 321 -14.88 4.22 13.87
CA SER A 321 -14.55 3.00 13.11
C SER A 321 -15.36 2.94 11.80
N SER A 322 -14.77 2.44 10.72
CA SER A 322 -15.48 2.25 9.45
C SER A 322 -16.54 1.15 9.56
N GLY A 323 -17.66 1.32 8.87
CA GLY A 323 -18.77 0.38 8.91
C GLY A 323 -19.74 0.53 7.75
N TYR A 324 -20.24 -0.60 7.25
CA TYR A 324 -21.15 -0.66 6.11
C TYR A 324 -22.53 -0.08 6.43
N GLN A 325 -23.02 0.83 5.57
CA GLN A 325 -24.33 1.49 5.66
C GLN A 325 -24.60 2.27 6.97
N ASN A 326 -23.60 2.51 7.81
CA ASN A 326 -23.79 3.10 9.14
C ASN A 326 -22.77 4.22 9.43
N ILE A 327 -22.90 4.85 10.60
CA ILE A 327 -21.92 5.77 11.15
C ILE A 327 -21.63 5.29 12.57
N LEU A 328 -20.46 4.70 12.78
CA LEU A 328 -19.98 4.39 14.13
C LEU A 328 -19.21 5.62 14.66
N PRO A 329 -19.51 6.10 15.87
CA PRO A 329 -18.70 7.14 16.51
C PRO A 329 -17.33 6.58 16.92
N TYR A 330 -16.47 7.44 17.46
CA TYR A 330 -15.29 6.98 18.19
C TYR A 330 -15.70 6.31 19.50
N GLU A 331 -15.08 5.17 19.78
CA GLU A 331 -15.06 4.51 21.08
C GLU A 331 -13.60 4.43 21.52
N ALA A 332 -13.31 4.70 22.79
CA ALA A 332 -11.93 4.68 23.29
C ALA A 332 -11.31 3.28 23.18
N HIS A 333 -10.07 3.23 22.69
CA HIS A 333 -9.32 2.00 22.47
C HIS A 333 -7.82 2.20 22.78
N PRO A 334 -7.00 1.14 22.86
CA PRO A 334 -5.55 1.28 23.05
C PRO A 334 -4.90 2.19 22.00
N PRO A 335 -3.80 2.88 22.33
CA PRO A 335 -3.16 3.87 21.44
C PRO A 335 -2.46 3.24 20.22
N GLN A 336 -2.36 1.91 20.18
CA GLN A 336 -1.89 1.14 19.03
C GLN A 336 -2.93 0.06 18.67
N GLY A 337 -2.93 -0.38 17.42
CA GLY A 337 -3.72 -1.53 16.93
C GLY A 337 -3.12 -2.10 15.64
N PRO A 338 -3.49 -3.32 15.22
CA PRO A 338 -2.87 -3.96 14.06
C PRO A 338 -3.28 -3.30 12.74
N LEU A 339 -2.42 -3.36 11.72
CA LEU A 339 -2.88 -3.31 10.33
C LEU A 339 -3.74 -4.56 10.05
N ARG A 340 -4.93 -4.39 9.46
CA ARG A 340 -5.79 -5.49 8.97
C ARG A 340 -6.05 -5.36 7.47
N LEU A 341 -6.03 -6.50 6.77
CA LEU A 341 -6.44 -6.66 5.37
C LEU A 341 -7.70 -7.55 5.30
N GLN A 342 -8.72 -7.09 4.58
CA GLN A 342 -10.06 -7.69 4.56
C GLN A 342 -10.20 -8.86 3.55
N ASP A 343 -10.86 -9.96 3.94
CA ASP A 343 -11.40 -10.93 2.99
C ASP A 343 -12.85 -10.59 2.61
N HIS A 344 -13.05 -10.05 1.40
CA HIS A 344 -14.37 -9.79 0.81
C HIS A 344 -14.72 -10.80 -0.32
N GLY A 345 -14.08 -11.98 -0.35
CA GLY A 345 -14.34 -13.02 -1.35
C GLY A 345 -13.99 -12.62 -2.77
N ASN A 346 -12.98 -11.77 -2.92
CA ASN A 346 -12.43 -11.33 -4.20
C ASN A 346 -10.91 -11.59 -4.13
N PRO A 347 -10.29 -12.31 -5.08
CA PRO A 347 -8.89 -12.73 -4.98
C PRO A 347 -7.89 -11.58 -5.26
N VAL A 348 -7.98 -10.52 -4.46
CA VAL A 348 -7.04 -9.39 -4.42
C VAL A 348 -5.69 -9.89 -3.92
N GLU A 349 -4.63 -9.38 -4.53
CA GLU A 349 -3.25 -9.64 -4.14
C GLU A 349 -2.62 -8.42 -3.46
N TYR A 350 -1.66 -8.66 -2.57
CA TYR A 350 -0.88 -7.66 -1.86
C TYR A 350 0.61 -8.00 -1.90
N ARG A 351 1.49 -7.00 -1.95
CA ARG A 351 2.95 -7.16 -1.83
C ARG A 351 3.61 -5.93 -1.19
N ASN A 352 4.92 -6.02 -0.93
CA ASN A 352 5.76 -4.90 -0.48
C ASN A 352 5.12 -4.11 0.68
N ILE A 353 4.73 -4.83 1.74
CA ILE A 353 4.00 -4.25 2.87
C ILE A 353 5.01 -3.82 3.93
N TRP A 354 5.14 -2.52 4.17
CA TRP A 354 6.00 -2.00 5.23
C TRP A 354 5.40 -0.81 5.97
N VAL A 355 5.79 -0.65 7.23
CA VAL A 355 5.26 0.37 8.15
C VAL A 355 6.39 1.03 8.93
N ARG A 356 6.48 2.36 8.90
CA ARG A 356 7.36 3.14 9.79
C ARG A 356 6.51 3.83 10.84
N GLU A 357 6.73 3.50 12.10
CA GLU A 357 6.14 4.20 13.25
C GLU A 357 6.60 5.67 13.26
N LEU A 358 5.71 6.61 13.61
CA LEU A 358 6.00 8.04 13.66
C LEU A 358 5.77 8.58 15.07
N ASP A 359 6.54 9.59 15.47
CA ASP A 359 6.27 10.38 16.68
C ASP A 359 5.77 11.77 16.26
N LEU A 360 4.45 11.92 16.12
CA LEU A 360 3.81 13.17 15.71
C LEU A 360 3.38 14.06 16.90
N ASP A 361 3.59 13.59 18.14
CA ASP A 361 3.44 14.40 19.36
C ASP A 361 4.78 15.05 19.79
N SER A 362 5.91 14.67 19.17
CA SER A 362 7.18 15.40 19.30
C SER A 362 7.06 16.87 18.84
N ASN A 363 7.72 17.77 19.56
CA ASN A 363 7.57 19.23 19.42
C ASN A 363 8.82 19.91 18.78
N ASP A 364 9.67 19.12 18.10
CA ASP A 364 10.98 19.53 17.57
C ASP A 364 10.99 19.85 16.06
#